data_AF-A1ZWC7-F1
#
_entry.id   AF-A1ZWC7-F1
#
_cell.length_a   1.000
_cell.length_b   1.000
_cell.length_c   1.000
_cell.angle_alpha   90.00
_cell.angle_beta   90.00
_cell.angle_gamma   90.00
#
_symmetry.space_group_name_H-M   'P 1'
#
loop_
_entity.id
_entity.type
_entity.pdbx_description
1 polymer ?
#
loop_
_entity_poly.entity_id
_entity_poly.type
_entity_poly.pdbx_seq_one_letter_code
_entity_poly.pdbx_strand_id
1 'polypeptide(L)'
;MRLNKTFFYILLGWVAVLGMTSCADEKIAIPESLIPKVITVEEFNTGNYNGKLVQIEGVQFEESEGTKFNGTTSNANGNKTVSDCAGNTFLLFTSTSRDFANSTLPRGNGTITGVGSSFNGTVQLELRTIKDIFGLQGERCDPTAGIAVISIKEIRDLYKGSNVNIADDFKIKGVVTSDKDGGNITSRNIFIQDTSGGIVVRFTSDHAFALGDEIVVVVKGTELSEFNGLLQVSNVPNNSAKKVADGTLPTPETVTIDDLNTDNHEGKLVQIVGVTFTGTGKFKDNKGNQTIAKDSKEAIVYTRSAATFGDDALPTGAVTVVGHAAEFNGTQQVLMRNKNDIK
;
A
#
# COMPACT_ATOMS: atom_id res chain seq x y z
N MET A 1 2.48 3.31 97.17
CA MET A 1 1.85 3.34 98.51
C MET A 1 0.49 3.99 98.39
N ARG A 2 -0.56 3.25 98.77
CA ARG A 2 -1.95 3.67 99.04
C ARG A 2 -2.81 4.25 97.89
N LEU A 3 -3.82 3.44 97.53
CA LEU A 3 -5.15 3.88 97.09
C LEU A 3 -5.72 4.90 98.09
N ASN A 4 -6.53 5.86 97.63
CA ASN A 4 -7.90 5.96 98.16
C ASN A 4 -8.88 6.68 97.23
N LYS A 5 -10.08 6.10 97.15
CA LYS A 5 -11.29 6.57 96.46
C LYS A 5 -11.95 7.70 97.27
N THR A 6 -12.58 8.67 96.59
CA THR A 6 -13.86 9.23 97.06
C THR A 6 -14.74 9.62 95.87
N PHE A 7 -15.94 9.05 95.85
CA PHE A 7 -17.04 9.28 94.92
C PHE A 7 -17.78 10.59 95.25
N PHE A 8 -18.28 11.29 94.22
CA PHE A 8 -19.46 12.16 94.34
C PHE A 8 -20.30 11.98 93.06
N TYR A 9 -21.53 11.46 93.24
CA TYR A 9 -22.59 11.40 92.25
C TYR A 9 -23.28 12.77 92.15
N ILE A 10 -23.71 13.20 90.96
CA ILE A 10 -24.95 13.98 90.76
C ILE A 10 -25.41 13.88 89.28
N LEU A 11 -26.71 13.57 89.17
CA LEU A 11 -27.67 13.72 88.08
C LEU A 11 -27.50 12.99 86.73
N LEU A 12 -28.36 11.97 86.60
CA LEU A 12 -28.85 11.37 85.36
C LEU A 12 -29.46 12.41 84.41
N GLY A 13 -28.84 12.60 83.25
CA GLY A 13 -29.49 13.08 82.04
C GLY A 13 -29.58 11.92 81.06
N TRP A 14 -30.80 11.51 80.71
CA TRP A 14 -31.05 10.56 79.62
C TRP A 14 -30.63 11.19 78.29
N VAL A 15 -29.55 10.70 77.68
CA VAL A 15 -29.27 10.93 76.26
C VAL A 15 -29.66 9.65 75.53
N ALA A 16 -30.70 9.75 74.71
CA ALA A 16 -31.07 8.71 73.77
C ALA A 16 -29.91 8.51 72.78
N VAL A 17 -29.18 7.40 72.92
CA VAL A 17 -28.29 6.90 71.88
C VAL A 17 -29.19 6.30 70.79
N LEU A 18 -29.62 7.13 69.84
CA LEU A 18 -30.09 6.58 68.56
C LEU A 18 -28.85 6.11 67.81
N GLY A 19 -28.83 4.80 67.53
CA GLY A 19 -27.72 4.11 66.88
C GLY A 19 -27.26 4.83 65.63
N MET A 20 -25.99 5.21 65.62
CA MET A 20 -25.25 5.33 64.37
C MET A 20 -25.22 3.93 63.77
N THR A 21 -26.13 3.65 62.84
CA THR A 21 -25.93 2.57 61.89
C THR A 21 -24.63 2.89 61.17
N SER A 22 -23.53 2.24 61.57
CA SER A 22 -22.30 2.31 60.79
C SER A 22 -22.69 1.91 59.37
N CYS A 23 -22.42 2.75 58.39
CA CYS A 23 -22.31 2.27 57.02
C CYS A 23 -21.29 1.13 57.10
N ALA A 24 -21.77 -0.11 56.97
CA ALA A 24 -20.87 -1.22 56.75
C ALA A 24 -20.04 -0.80 55.52
N ASP A 25 -18.72 -0.92 55.62
CA ASP A 25 -17.85 -0.93 54.46
C ASP A 25 -18.32 -2.08 53.57
N GLU A 26 -19.28 -1.81 52.70
CA GLU A 26 -19.64 -2.69 51.61
C GLU A 26 -18.43 -2.68 50.69
N LYS A 27 -17.54 -3.63 50.95
CA LYS A 27 -16.33 -3.86 50.18
C LYS A 27 -16.78 -4.06 48.74
N ILE A 28 -16.70 -3.01 47.93
CA ILE A 28 -17.01 -3.06 46.50
C ILE A 28 -16.20 -4.21 45.95
N ALA A 29 -16.87 -5.28 45.53
CA ALA A 29 -16.23 -6.38 44.84
C ALA A 29 -15.54 -5.75 43.62
N ILE A 30 -14.21 -5.86 43.57
CA ILE A 30 -13.47 -5.45 42.38
C ILE A 30 -14.10 -6.25 41.24
N PRO A 31 -14.63 -5.60 40.19
CA PRO A 31 -15.29 -6.32 39.12
C PRO A 31 -14.34 -7.41 38.62
N GLU A 32 -14.87 -8.60 38.37
CA GLU A 32 -14.11 -9.65 37.71
C GLU A 32 -13.42 -9.04 36.50
N SER A 33 -12.12 -9.30 36.36
CA SER A 33 -11.33 -8.80 35.24
C SER A 33 -12.08 -9.12 33.96
N LEU A 34 -12.54 -8.10 33.25
CA LEU A 34 -13.21 -8.25 31.96
C LEU A 34 -12.22 -8.91 31.00
N ILE A 35 -12.39 -10.22 30.77
CA ILE A 35 -11.63 -10.98 29.79
C ILE A 35 -12.17 -10.58 28.41
N PRO A 36 -11.35 -9.99 27.53
CA PRO A 36 -11.78 -9.69 26.16
C PRO A 36 -12.25 -10.97 25.47
N LYS A 37 -13.35 -10.87 24.71
CA LYS A 37 -13.75 -11.96 23.82
C LYS A 37 -12.87 -11.92 22.56
N VAL A 38 -12.14 -13.00 22.29
CA VAL A 38 -11.40 -13.17 21.03
C VAL A 38 -12.40 -13.40 19.90
N ILE A 39 -12.31 -12.61 18.84
CA ILE A 39 -13.20 -12.66 17.67
C ILE A 39 -12.42 -12.38 16.37
N THR A 40 -13.00 -12.75 15.23
CA THR A 40 -12.45 -12.39 13.90
C THR A 40 -12.85 -10.98 13.47
N VAL A 41 -12.19 -10.45 12.42
CA VAL A 41 -12.57 -9.19 11.78
C VAL A 41 -13.99 -9.25 11.20
N GLU A 42 -14.36 -10.38 10.59
CA GLU A 42 -15.70 -10.60 10.04
C GLU A 42 -16.77 -10.58 11.14
N GLU A 43 -16.53 -11.29 12.25
CA GLU A 43 -17.42 -11.28 13.41
C GLU A 43 -17.57 -9.87 13.97
N PHE A 44 -16.47 -9.13 14.11
CA PHE A 44 -16.48 -7.75 14.57
C PHE A 44 -17.39 -6.86 13.69
N ASN A 45 -17.24 -6.98 12.37
CA ASN A 45 -17.99 -6.20 11.39
C ASN A 45 -19.49 -6.50 11.35
N THR A 46 -19.96 -7.58 11.98
CA THR A 46 -21.41 -7.81 12.17
C THR A 46 -22.09 -6.76 13.06
N GLY A 47 -21.31 -5.97 13.82
CA GLY A 47 -21.82 -4.96 14.75
C GLY A 47 -22.38 -5.50 16.06
N ASN A 48 -22.42 -6.83 16.24
CA ASN A 48 -22.95 -7.52 17.44
C ASN A 48 -22.10 -7.31 18.72
N TYR A 49 -21.01 -6.56 18.59
CA TYR A 49 -20.02 -6.31 19.64
C TYR A 49 -20.01 -4.86 20.15
N ASN A 50 -21.02 -4.05 19.79
CA ASN A 50 -21.17 -2.70 20.34
C ASN A 50 -21.27 -2.73 21.89
N GLY A 51 -20.45 -1.92 22.55
CA GLY A 51 -20.30 -1.86 24.01
C GLY A 51 -19.53 -3.02 24.63
N LYS A 52 -19.01 -3.98 23.84
CA LYS A 52 -18.31 -5.17 24.35
C LYS A 52 -16.80 -5.04 24.18
N LEU A 53 -16.07 -5.54 25.17
CA LEU A 53 -14.63 -5.68 25.10
C LEU A 53 -14.25 -6.90 24.24
N VAL A 54 -13.51 -6.66 23.17
CA VAL A 54 -13.10 -7.68 22.20
C VAL A 54 -11.61 -7.63 21.96
N GLN A 55 -11.05 -8.77 21.55
CA GLN A 55 -9.65 -8.93 21.15
C GLN A 55 -9.62 -9.48 19.73
N ILE A 56 -8.86 -8.85 18.84
CA ILE A 56 -8.68 -9.27 17.46
C ILE A 56 -7.18 -9.49 17.25
N GLU A 57 -6.83 -10.70 16.83
CA GLU A 57 -5.46 -11.18 16.68
C GLU A 57 -5.05 -11.22 15.22
N GLY A 58 -3.75 -11.19 14.96
CA GLY A 58 -3.24 -11.32 13.60
C GLY A 58 -3.51 -10.10 12.73
N VAL A 59 -3.54 -8.90 13.31
CA VAL A 59 -3.91 -7.66 12.62
C VAL A 59 -2.80 -6.61 12.54
N GLN A 60 -2.93 -5.68 11.59
CA GLN A 60 -1.95 -4.63 11.28
C GLN A 60 -2.62 -3.33 10.80
N PHE A 61 -1.98 -2.18 11.05
CA PHE A 61 -2.46 -0.87 10.54
C PHE A 61 -2.09 -0.64 9.08
N GLU A 62 -3.03 -0.31 8.20
CA GLU A 62 -2.78 -0.07 6.77
C GLU A 62 -2.19 1.31 6.45
N GLU A 63 -2.13 2.20 7.44
CA GLU A 63 -1.62 3.54 7.24
C GLU A 63 -0.12 3.57 6.92
N SER A 64 0.29 4.67 6.26
CA SER A 64 1.70 4.97 5.99
C SER A 64 2.51 5.11 7.27
N GLU A 65 3.80 4.84 7.19
CA GLU A 65 4.73 5.02 8.31
C GLU A 65 4.72 6.48 8.82
N GLY A 66 4.88 6.64 10.13
CA GLY A 66 4.82 7.96 10.78
C GLY A 66 3.40 8.48 11.08
N THR A 67 2.36 7.81 10.59
CA THR A 67 0.96 8.15 10.92
C THR A 67 0.71 8.01 12.43
N LYS A 68 -0.03 8.95 13.01
CA LYS A 68 -0.40 8.98 14.44
C LYS A 68 -1.78 8.38 14.67
N PHE A 69 -2.13 8.02 15.91
CA PHE A 69 -3.46 7.51 16.26
C PHE A 69 -4.59 8.49 15.91
N ASN A 70 -4.39 9.78 16.19
CA ASN A 70 -5.33 10.83 15.83
C ASN A 70 -5.41 11.08 14.33
N GLY A 71 -6.19 12.09 13.94
CA GLY A 71 -6.27 12.48 12.54
C GLY A 71 -5.00 13.18 12.05
N THR A 72 -4.50 12.75 10.89
CA THR A 72 -3.49 13.46 10.09
C THR A 72 -4.19 14.22 8.95
N THR A 73 -3.43 14.95 8.11
CA THR A 73 -3.95 15.63 6.92
C THR A 73 -4.67 14.69 5.94
N SER A 74 -4.34 13.39 5.93
CA SER A 74 -4.97 12.38 5.08
C SER A 74 -6.20 11.70 5.71
N ASN A 75 -6.41 11.83 7.03
CA ASN A 75 -7.51 11.17 7.73
C ASN A 75 -7.91 11.97 8.99
N ALA A 76 -8.51 13.16 8.77
CA ALA A 76 -8.72 14.19 9.81
C ALA A 76 -9.60 13.78 11.00
N ASN A 77 -10.28 12.64 10.93
CA ASN A 77 -11.28 12.23 11.91
C ASN A 77 -10.75 11.24 12.96
N GLY A 78 -9.50 10.78 12.85
CA GLY A 78 -8.93 9.82 13.81
C GLY A 78 -9.27 8.35 13.53
N ASN A 79 -9.91 8.06 12.39
CA ASN A 79 -10.11 6.70 11.90
C ASN A 79 -8.79 6.11 11.42
N LYS A 80 -8.66 4.79 11.51
CA LYS A 80 -7.55 3.99 11.01
C LYS A 80 -8.07 2.68 10.46
N THR A 81 -7.59 2.32 9.28
CA THR A 81 -7.88 1.01 8.71
C THR A 81 -6.92 -0.02 9.30
N VAL A 82 -7.49 -1.07 9.88
CA VAL A 82 -6.76 -2.23 10.38
C VAL A 82 -7.18 -3.44 9.56
N SER A 83 -6.24 -4.28 9.13
CA SER A 83 -6.53 -5.51 8.41
C SER A 83 -6.02 -6.75 9.15
N ASP A 84 -6.65 -7.89 8.90
CA ASP A 84 -6.05 -9.21 9.17
C ASP A 84 -5.16 -9.69 8.00
N CYS A 85 -4.58 -10.88 8.13
CA CYS A 85 -3.77 -11.49 7.06
C CYS A 85 -4.59 -12.05 5.88
N ALA A 86 -5.91 -12.17 6.01
CA ALA A 86 -6.81 -12.55 4.92
C ALA A 86 -7.26 -11.33 4.09
N GLY A 87 -6.90 -10.11 4.53
CA GLY A 87 -7.26 -8.86 3.86
C GLY A 87 -8.61 -8.29 4.31
N ASN A 88 -9.29 -8.90 5.29
CA ASN A 88 -10.48 -8.32 5.88
C ASN A 88 -10.08 -7.09 6.69
N THR A 89 -10.91 -6.04 6.65
CA THR A 89 -10.60 -4.78 7.34
C THR A 89 -11.68 -4.39 8.35
N PHE A 90 -11.26 -3.66 9.38
CA PHE A 90 -12.16 -2.94 10.28
C PHE A 90 -11.58 -1.55 10.60
N LEU A 91 -12.44 -0.68 11.14
CA LEU A 91 -12.04 0.66 11.54
C LEU A 91 -11.67 0.71 13.02
N LEU A 92 -10.55 1.35 13.32
CA LEU A 92 -10.18 1.78 14.66
C LEU A 92 -10.33 3.30 14.75
N PHE A 93 -11.05 3.79 15.75
CA PHE A 93 -11.23 5.22 16.00
C PHE A 93 -10.46 5.66 17.23
N THR A 94 -9.74 6.77 17.11
CA THR A 94 -9.11 7.45 18.25
C THR A 94 -9.52 8.92 18.32
N SER A 95 -10.21 9.31 19.40
CA SER A 95 -10.46 10.71 19.73
C SER A 95 -9.16 11.49 19.96
N THR A 96 -9.12 12.76 19.53
CA THR A 96 -8.00 13.68 19.78
C THR A 96 -7.76 13.95 21.27
N SER A 97 -8.75 13.69 22.13
CA SER A 97 -8.64 13.84 23.59
C SER A 97 -7.93 12.69 24.32
N ARG A 98 -7.60 11.58 23.63
CA ARG A 98 -6.86 10.47 24.23
C ARG A 98 -5.41 10.89 24.51
N ASP A 99 -4.87 10.44 25.64
CA ASP A 99 -3.48 10.67 26.04
C ASP A 99 -2.45 10.13 25.02
N PHE A 100 -2.78 9.02 24.35
CA PHE A 100 -1.96 8.43 23.29
C PHE A 100 -2.25 8.96 21.87
N ALA A 101 -3.19 9.89 21.70
CA ALA A 101 -3.67 10.35 20.39
C ALA A 101 -2.53 10.86 19.47
N ASN A 102 -1.50 11.48 20.04
CA ASN A 102 -0.35 12.02 19.30
C ASN A 102 0.79 11.01 19.08
N SER A 103 0.65 9.78 19.56
CA SER A 103 1.66 8.73 19.37
C SER A 103 1.58 8.17 17.95
N THR A 104 2.74 7.82 17.39
CA THR A 104 2.84 7.13 16.10
C THR A 104 2.27 5.72 16.21
N LEU A 105 1.58 5.26 15.16
CA LEU A 105 1.07 3.89 15.08
C LEU A 105 2.25 2.90 15.09
N PRO A 106 2.15 1.81 15.88
CA PRO A 106 3.13 0.74 15.82
C PRO A 106 3.04 -0.01 14.48
N ARG A 107 4.10 -0.73 14.11
CA ARG A 107 4.23 -1.43 12.82
C ARG A 107 4.38 -2.93 13.03
N GLY A 108 3.94 -3.71 12.06
CA GLY A 108 3.98 -5.17 12.15
C GLY A 108 2.59 -5.77 12.29
N ASN A 109 2.55 -7.07 12.62
CA ASN A 109 1.35 -7.82 12.90
C ASN A 109 1.25 -8.15 14.40
N GLY A 110 0.04 -8.21 14.94
CA GLY A 110 -0.17 -8.55 16.35
C GLY A 110 -1.63 -8.45 16.77
N THR A 111 -1.86 -8.07 18.02
CA THR A 111 -3.17 -8.14 18.67
C THR A 111 -3.65 -6.75 19.08
N ILE A 112 -4.91 -6.46 18.79
CA ILE A 112 -5.58 -5.24 19.23
C ILE A 112 -6.81 -5.62 20.06
N THR A 113 -6.87 -5.08 21.26
CA THR A 113 -8.02 -5.16 22.16
C THR A 113 -8.75 -3.82 22.19
N GLY A 114 -10.07 -3.83 22.32
CA GLY A 114 -10.82 -2.57 22.36
C GLY A 114 -12.29 -2.78 22.62
N VAL A 115 -13.01 -1.68 22.77
CA VAL A 115 -14.46 -1.71 22.93
C VAL A 115 -15.09 -1.50 21.56
N GLY A 116 -15.93 -2.44 21.13
CA GLY A 116 -16.72 -2.26 19.92
C GLY A 116 -17.68 -1.08 20.09
N SER A 117 -17.77 -0.24 19.07
CA SER A 117 -18.59 0.97 19.05
C SER A 117 -19.25 1.09 17.67
N SER A 118 -20.25 1.96 17.57
CA SER A 118 -20.82 2.34 16.27
C SER A 118 -21.10 3.82 16.23
N PHE A 119 -20.65 4.47 15.14
CA PHE A 119 -20.90 5.87 14.89
C PHE A 119 -21.59 6.04 13.54
N ASN A 120 -22.81 6.60 13.55
CA ASN A 120 -23.65 6.75 12.34
C ASN A 120 -23.79 5.45 11.52
N GLY A 121 -23.92 4.31 12.20
CA GLY A 121 -24.06 2.99 11.57
C GLY A 121 -22.75 2.36 11.10
N THR A 122 -21.61 3.04 11.23
CA THR A 122 -20.29 2.48 10.94
C THR A 122 -19.75 1.79 12.18
N VAL A 123 -19.39 0.51 12.09
CA VAL A 123 -18.76 -0.26 13.17
C VAL A 123 -17.31 0.19 13.32
N GLN A 124 -16.88 0.46 14.55
CA GLN A 124 -15.51 0.90 14.84
C GLN A 124 -15.03 0.37 16.20
N LEU A 125 -13.73 0.13 16.31
CA LEU A 125 -13.08 -0.28 17.56
C LEU A 125 -12.48 0.94 18.24
N GLU A 126 -12.75 1.12 19.53
CA GLU A 126 -12.15 2.17 20.34
C GLU A 126 -11.18 1.58 21.36
N LEU A 127 -9.94 2.07 21.34
CA LEU A 127 -8.93 1.70 22.33
C LEU A 127 -9.25 2.33 23.68
N ARG A 128 -9.03 1.58 24.77
CA ARG A 128 -9.14 2.13 26.13
C ARG A 128 -7.83 2.80 26.50
N THR A 129 -6.71 2.14 26.19
CA THR A 129 -5.35 2.62 26.43
C THR A 129 -4.40 2.15 25.33
N ILE A 130 -3.22 2.74 25.20
CA ILE A 130 -2.20 2.27 24.25
C ILE A 130 -1.72 0.83 24.54
N LYS A 131 -1.87 0.36 25.78
CA LYS A 131 -1.51 -1.02 26.18
C LYS A 131 -2.45 -2.07 25.62
N ASP A 132 -3.59 -1.66 25.04
CA ASP A 132 -4.48 -2.57 24.34
C ASP A 132 -3.93 -3.01 22.98
N ILE A 133 -2.76 -2.49 22.57
CA ILE A 133 -2.02 -2.95 21.40
C ILE A 133 -0.83 -3.77 21.87
N PHE A 134 -0.75 -5.01 21.38
CA PHE A 134 0.29 -5.94 21.73
C PHE A 134 0.90 -6.59 20.49
N GLY A 135 2.22 -6.78 20.47
CA GLY A 135 2.89 -7.57 19.42
C GLY A 135 3.07 -6.90 18.06
N LEU A 136 2.53 -5.69 17.84
CA LEU A 136 2.75 -4.84 16.64
C LEU A 136 4.22 -4.34 16.59
N GLN A 137 5.16 -5.26 16.47
CA GLN A 137 6.61 -5.03 16.36
C GLN A 137 7.28 -6.04 15.41
N GLY A 138 6.54 -7.02 14.86
CA GLY A 138 7.06 -8.10 14.01
C GLY A 138 6.81 -7.92 12.51
N GLU A 139 7.00 -8.98 11.72
CA GLU A 139 6.64 -8.96 10.30
C GLU A 139 5.14 -8.72 10.12
N ARG A 140 4.81 -7.87 9.17
CA ARG A 140 3.44 -7.68 8.70
C ARG A 140 2.97 -8.94 7.97
N CYS A 141 1.66 -9.13 7.91
CA CYS A 141 1.07 -10.03 6.93
C CYS A 141 1.61 -9.65 5.55
N ASP A 142 2.24 -10.61 4.89
CA ASP A 142 2.63 -10.47 3.50
C ASP A 142 1.58 -11.19 2.66
N PRO A 143 0.65 -10.48 2.01
CA PRO A 143 -0.37 -11.12 1.17
C PRO A 143 0.26 -11.87 -0.01
N THR A 144 1.57 -11.73 -0.23
CA THR A 144 2.32 -12.43 -1.26
C THR A 144 3.04 -13.68 -0.73
N ALA A 145 3.06 -13.92 0.59
CA ALA A 145 3.75 -15.06 1.17
C ALA A 145 3.10 -16.39 0.77
N GLY A 146 3.92 -17.43 0.55
CA GLY A 146 3.46 -18.77 0.18
C GLY A 146 2.93 -18.94 -1.26
N ILE A 147 2.80 -17.84 -2.01
CA ILE A 147 2.36 -17.85 -3.42
C ILE A 147 3.55 -18.19 -4.33
N ALA A 148 3.33 -19.09 -5.28
CA ALA A 148 4.36 -19.53 -6.22
C ALA A 148 4.80 -18.38 -7.14
N VAL A 149 6.11 -18.18 -7.27
CA VAL A 149 6.69 -17.22 -8.21
C VAL A 149 6.81 -17.88 -9.58
N ILE A 150 6.28 -17.24 -10.61
CA ILE A 150 6.55 -17.57 -12.01
C ILE A 150 7.20 -16.39 -12.72
N SER A 151 7.85 -16.64 -13.85
CA SER A 151 8.52 -15.61 -14.64
C SER A 151 7.51 -14.70 -15.34
N ILE A 152 7.94 -13.47 -15.66
CA ILE A 152 7.13 -12.55 -16.44
C ILE A 152 6.80 -13.14 -17.81
N LYS A 153 7.74 -13.87 -18.42
CA LYS A 153 7.48 -14.57 -19.68
C LYS A 153 6.36 -15.62 -19.54
N GLU A 154 6.35 -16.41 -18.47
CA GLU A 154 5.28 -17.39 -18.23
C GLU A 154 3.91 -16.71 -18.10
N ILE A 155 3.82 -15.55 -17.45
CA ILE A 155 2.58 -14.75 -17.45
C ILE A 155 2.21 -14.29 -18.84
N ARG A 156 3.15 -13.69 -19.59
CA ARG A 156 2.90 -13.23 -20.96
C ARG A 156 2.42 -14.38 -21.86
N ASP A 157 3.00 -15.56 -21.71
CA ASP A 157 2.66 -16.75 -22.49
C ASP A 157 1.22 -17.24 -22.21
N LEU A 158 0.55 -16.81 -21.14
CA LEU A 158 -0.88 -17.08 -20.94
C LEU A 158 -1.76 -16.37 -21.98
N TYR A 159 -1.30 -15.23 -22.51
CA TYR A 159 -2.04 -14.48 -23.53
C TYR A 159 -1.92 -15.17 -24.90
N LYS A 160 -3.06 -15.59 -25.46
CA LYS A 160 -3.15 -16.26 -26.77
C LYS A 160 -3.98 -15.46 -27.77
N GLY A 161 -3.89 -14.12 -27.71
CA GLY A 161 -4.64 -13.20 -28.57
C GLY A 161 -6.05 -12.86 -28.05
N SER A 162 -6.33 -13.12 -26.77
CA SER A 162 -7.57 -12.71 -26.11
C SER A 162 -7.35 -12.52 -24.61
N ASN A 163 -8.17 -11.68 -23.97
CA ASN A 163 -8.05 -11.36 -22.54
C ASN A 163 -8.15 -12.62 -21.68
N VAL A 164 -7.30 -12.71 -20.66
CA VAL A 164 -7.24 -13.82 -19.72
C VAL A 164 -7.48 -13.33 -18.30
N ASN A 165 -8.47 -13.89 -17.60
CA ASN A 165 -8.57 -13.74 -16.15
C ASN A 165 -7.66 -14.78 -15.49
N ILE A 166 -6.63 -14.33 -14.77
CA ILE A 166 -5.65 -15.22 -14.16
C ILE A 166 -6.28 -15.85 -12.90
N ALA A 167 -6.68 -17.11 -12.96
CA ALA A 167 -7.37 -17.80 -11.86
C ALA A 167 -6.40 -18.41 -10.83
N ASP A 168 -5.21 -18.78 -11.28
CA ASP A 168 -4.21 -19.45 -10.46
C ASP A 168 -3.52 -18.50 -9.49
N ASP A 169 -3.08 -19.06 -8.37
CA ASP A 169 -2.40 -18.33 -7.30
C ASP A 169 -0.92 -18.18 -7.60
N PHE A 170 -0.63 -17.28 -8.54
CA PHE A 170 0.73 -16.93 -8.94
C PHE A 170 1.10 -15.52 -8.51
N LYS A 171 2.41 -15.30 -8.35
CA LYS A 171 3.01 -13.98 -8.32
C LYS A 171 4.16 -13.88 -9.30
N ILE A 172 4.40 -12.67 -9.78
CA ILE A 172 5.61 -12.32 -10.53
C ILE A 172 6.52 -11.47 -9.65
N LYS A 173 7.82 -11.55 -9.90
CA LYS A 173 8.83 -10.72 -9.25
C LYS A 173 9.66 -10.01 -10.31
N GLY A 174 9.81 -8.69 -10.21
CA GLY A 174 10.56 -7.91 -11.17
C GLY A 174 11.04 -6.59 -10.60
N VAL A 175 12.03 -6.01 -11.27
CA VAL A 175 12.54 -4.67 -10.96
C VAL A 175 11.70 -3.64 -11.69
N VAL A 176 11.24 -2.60 -10.98
CA VAL A 176 10.55 -1.46 -11.56
C VAL A 176 11.53 -0.72 -12.47
N THR A 177 11.25 -0.72 -13.77
CA THR A 177 12.09 -0.07 -14.78
C THR A 177 11.50 1.26 -15.24
N SER A 178 10.24 1.57 -14.93
CA SER A 178 9.62 2.88 -15.20
C SER A 178 9.94 3.93 -14.14
N ASP A 179 10.00 5.19 -14.55
CA ASP A 179 10.15 6.34 -13.67
C ASP A 179 8.84 7.14 -13.62
N LYS A 180 8.08 6.98 -12.53
CA LYS A 180 6.83 7.74 -12.35
C LYS A 180 7.09 9.25 -12.16
N ASP A 181 8.24 9.62 -11.59
CA ASP A 181 8.59 11.00 -11.28
C ASP A 181 9.06 11.73 -12.55
N GLY A 182 9.53 10.99 -13.55
CA GLY A 182 9.76 11.48 -14.91
C GLY A 182 8.47 11.87 -15.66
N GLY A 183 7.30 11.39 -15.22
CA GLY A 183 5.98 11.80 -15.72
C GLY A 183 5.60 11.24 -17.10
N ASN A 184 6.48 10.47 -17.76
CA ASN A 184 6.15 9.82 -19.04
C ASN A 184 5.32 8.53 -18.90
N ILE A 185 4.87 8.24 -17.68
CA ILE A 185 3.92 7.18 -17.33
C ILE A 185 2.90 7.72 -16.34
N THR A 186 1.70 7.14 -16.26
CA THR A 186 0.71 7.50 -15.22
C THR A 186 1.06 6.86 -13.89
N SER A 187 0.73 7.48 -12.75
CA SER A 187 0.95 6.92 -11.41
C SER A 187 0.22 5.61 -11.09
N ARG A 188 -0.61 5.09 -12.02
CA ARG A 188 -1.25 3.78 -11.92
C ARG A 188 -0.53 2.68 -12.67
N ASN A 189 0.39 3.02 -13.57
CA ASN A 189 1.07 2.05 -14.40
C ASN A 189 2.55 2.00 -14.00
N ILE A 190 3.09 0.79 -13.95
CA ILE A 190 4.54 0.54 -13.85
C ILE A 190 4.97 -0.42 -14.93
N PHE A 191 6.21 -0.29 -15.38
CA PHE A 191 6.90 -1.38 -16.07
C PHE A 191 7.77 -2.11 -15.06
N ILE A 192 7.64 -3.44 -15.03
CA ILE A 192 8.54 -4.32 -14.29
C ILE A 192 9.23 -5.28 -15.24
N GLN A 193 10.45 -5.67 -14.89
CA GLN A 193 11.27 -6.56 -15.71
C GLN A 193 12.03 -7.57 -14.84
N ASP A 194 12.08 -8.81 -15.32
CA ASP A 194 12.95 -9.88 -14.83
C ASP A 194 13.88 -10.34 -15.96
N THR A 195 14.63 -11.43 -15.77
CA THR A 195 15.52 -11.96 -16.79
C THR A 195 14.80 -12.58 -17.99
N SER A 196 13.50 -12.86 -17.87
CA SER A 196 12.68 -13.52 -18.88
C SER A 196 11.93 -12.52 -19.79
N GLY A 197 11.55 -11.35 -19.26
CA GLY A 197 10.76 -10.37 -20.00
C GLY A 197 10.37 -9.14 -19.18
N GLY A 198 9.66 -8.22 -19.84
CA GLY A 198 9.07 -7.04 -19.22
C GLY A 198 7.55 -6.99 -19.42
N ILE A 199 6.85 -6.33 -18.51
CA ILE A 199 5.39 -6.19 -18.59
C ILE A 199 4.93 -4.90 -17.89
N VAL A 200 3.84 -4.31 -18.40
CA VAL A 200 3.12 -3.27 -17.66
C VAL A 200 2.21 -3.89 -16.62
N VAL A 201 2.27 -3.37 -15.40
CA VAL A 201 1.27 -3.62 -14.36
C VAL A 201 0.45 -2.34 -14.18
N ARG A 202 -0.86 -2.45 -14.34
CA ARG A 202 -1.84 -1.37 -14.15
C ARG A 202 -2.63 -1.61 -12.87
N PHE A 203 -2.41 -0.75 -11.89
CA PHE A 203 -3.10 -0.76 -10.62
C PHE A 203 -4.48 -0.10 -10.68
N THR A 204 -5.35 -0.49 -9.74
CA THR A 204 -6.68 0.13 -9.54
C THR A 204 -6.61 1.58 -9.05
N SER A 205 -5.52 1.95 -8.36
CA SER A 205 -5.24 3.30 -7.84
C SER A 205 -3.74 3.60 -7.93
N ASP A 206 -3.35 4.84 -7.64
CA ASP A 206 -1.95 5.26 -7.74
C ASP A 206 -1.05 4.43 -6.82
N HIS A 207 0.10 3.97 -7.34
CA HIS A 207 1.10 3.21 -6.57
C HIS A 207 2.23 4.12 -6.07
N ALA A 208 2.99 3.63 -5.09
CA ALA A 208 4.11 4.37 -4.49
C ALA A 208 5.50 3.86 -4.93
N PHE A 209 5.58 2.74 -5.67
CA PHE A 209 6.85 2.15 -6.09
C PHE A 209 7.73 3.12 -6.90
N ALA A 210 9.02 3.09 -6.62
CA ALA A 210 10.05 3.92 -7.25
C ALA A 210 10.82 3.14 -8.32
N LEU A 211 11.44 3.87 -9.25
CA LEU A 211 12.40 3.31 -10.21
C LEU A 211 13.49 2.54 -9.44
N GLY A 212 13.73 1.29 -9.83
CA GLY A 212 14.74 0.42 -9.20
C GLY A 212 14.21 -0.42 -8.04
N ASP A 213 12.99 -0.23 -7.56
CA ASP A 213 12.40 -1.15 -6.57
C ASP A 213 12.30 -2.57 -7.14
N GLU A 214 12.72 -3.59 -6.39
CA GLU A 214 12.30 -4.97 -6.67
C GLU A 214 10.97 -5.21 -5.98
N ILE A 215 9.96 -5.60 -6.75
CA ILE A 215 8.61 -5.83 -6.26
C ILE A 215 8.13 -7.23 -6.60
N VAL A 216 7.20 -7.72 -5.80
CA VAL A 216 6.35 -8.87 -6.13
C VAL A 216 4.93 -8.37 -6.42
N VAL A 217 4.24 -9.03 -7.34
CA VAL A 217 2.85 -8.75 -7.71
C VAL A 217 2.09 -10.06 -7.77
N VAL A 218 1.10 -10.24 -6.90
CA VAL A 218 0.13 -11.34 -6.96
C VAL A 218 -0.84 -11.06 -8.10
N VAL A 219 -1.00 -12.02 -9.00
CA VAL A 219 -1.77 -11.85 -10.24
C VAL A 219 -3.10 -12.58 -10.24
N LYS A 220 -3.41 -13.34 -9.19
CA LYS A 220 -4.70 -14.02 -9.05
C LYS A 220 -5.87 -13.03 -9.09
N GLY A 221 -6.88 -13.33 -9.90
CA GLY A 221 -8.07 -12.51 -10.11
C GLY A 221 -7.85 -11.25 -10.94
N THR A 222 -6.64 -11.02 -11.45
CA THR A 222 -6.32 -9.90 -12.35
C THR A 222 -6.51 -10.29 -13.81
N GLU A 223 -6.58 -9.29 -14.69
CA GLU A 223 -6.77 -9.51 -16.13
C GLU A 223 -5.46 -9.30 -16.89
N LEU A 224 -5.02 -10.29 -17.67
CA LEU A 224 -3.99 -10.11 -18.68
C LEU A 224 -4.66 -9.72 -20.00
N SER A 225 -4.41 -8.50 -20.46
CA SER A 225 -5.07 -7.92 -21.65
C SER A 225 -4.16 -6.94 -22.37
N GLU A 226 -4.49 -6.67 -23.63
CA GLU A 226 -3.83 -5.61 -24.41
C GLU A 226 -4.58 -4.28 -24.24
N PHE A 227 -3.83 -3.19 -24.11
CA PHE A 227 -4.38 -1.84 -24.15
C PHE A 227 -3.70 -1.04 -25.26
N ASN A 228 -4.44 -0.82 -26.35
CA ASN A 228 -3.92 -0.25 -27.58
C ASN A 228 -2.70 -1.02 -28.10
N GLY A 229 -2.71 -2.34 -28.02
CA GLY A 229 -1.59 -3.21 -28.45
C GLY A 229 -0.61 -3.56 -27.33
N LEU A 230 -0.46 -2.73 -26.29
CA LEU A 230 0.49 -3.03 -25.20
C LEU A 230 -0.05 -4.11 -24.24
N LEU A 231 0.62 -5.25 -24.12
CA LEU A 231 0.25 -6.30 -23.15
C LEU A 231 0.50 -5.86 -21.70
N GLN A 232 -0.52 -5.99 -20.85
CA GLN A 232 -0.48 -5.58 -19.46
C GLN A 232 -1.21 -6.54 -18.53
N VAL A 233 -0.77 -6.60 -17.26
CA VAL A 233 -1.60 -7.08 -16.16
C VAL A 233 -2.43 -5.91 -15.65
N SER A 234 -3.74 -5.98 -15.85
CA SER A 234 -4.72 -4.94 -15.60
C SER A 234 -5.54 -5.19 -14.34
N ASN A 235 -6.08 -4.10 -13.78
CA ASN A 235 -6.93 -4.07 -12.59
C ASN A 235 -6.28 -4.70 -11.34
N VAL A 236 -4.97 -4.51 -11.17
CA VAL A 236 -4.25 -5.05 -10.02
C VAL A 236 -4.59 -4.24 -8.75
N PRO A 237 -5.14 -4.85 -7.69
CA PRO A 237 -5.30 -4.18 -6.41
C PRO A 237 -3.95 -3.73 -5.86
N ASN A 238 -3.87 -2.53 -5.30
CA ASN A 238 -2.60 -1.98 -4.81
C ASN A 238 -1.95 -2.86 -3.71
N ASN A 239 -2.75 -3.55 -2.89
CA ASN A 239 -2.28 -4.48 -1.86
C ASN A 239 -1.82 -5.85 -2.41
N SER A 240 -2.06 -6.14 -3.69
CA SER A 240 -1.50 -7.33 -4.36
C SER A 240 -0.02 -7.16 -4.71
N ALA A 241 0.55 -5.97 -4.55
CA ALA A 241 1.96 -5.72 -4.81
C ALA A 241 2.71 -5.25 -3.55
N LYS A 242 3.98 -5.65 -3.45
CA LYS A 242 4.85 -5.32 -2.32
C LYS A 242 6.29 -5.12 -2.80
N LYS A 243 6.96 -4.09 -2.30
CA LYS A 243 8.41 -3.93 -2.42
C LYS A 243 9.10 -4.96 -1.54
N VAL A 244 10.03 -5.72 -2.11
CA VAL A 244 10.82 -6.74 -1.39
C VAL A 244 12.25 -6.32 -1.17
N ALA A 245 12.83 -5.50 -2.04
CA ALA A 245 14.19 -4.99 -1.91
C ALA A 245 14.39 -3.74 -2.80
N ASP A 246 15.56 -3.10 -2.65
CA ASP A 246 16.11 -2.29 -3.72
C ASP A 246 16.70 -3.22 -4.78
N GLY A 247 16.20 -3.14 -6.00
CA GLY A 247 16.62 -3.96 -7.13
C GLY A 247 17.84 -3.38 -7.84
N THR A 248 18.46 -4.21 -8.68
CA THR A 248 19.46 -3.75 -9.65
C THR A 248 18.76 -3.51 -10.98
N LEU A 249 18.85 -2.29 -11.52
CA LEU A 249 18.27 -1.99 -12.83
C LEU A 249 18.88 -2.91 -13.91
N PRO A 250 18.06 -3.51 -14.78
CA PRO A 250 18.58 -4.28 -15.91
C PRO A 250 19.36 -3.35 -16.85
N THR A 251 20.42 -3.88 -17.46
CA THR A 251 21.10 -3.18 -18.54
C THR A 251 20.15 -3.12 -19.76
N PRO A 252 19.93 -1.95 -20.37
CA PRO A 252 19.06 -1.86 -21.55
C PRO A 252 19.54 -2.75 -22.69
N GLU A 253 18.63 -3.54 -23.26
CA GLU A 253 18.93 -4.40 -24.41
C GLU A 253 19.15 -3.54 -25.67
N THR A 254 20.28 -3.71 -26.35
CA THR A 254 20.51 -3.00 -27.61
C THR A 254 19.69 -3.63 -28.73
N VAL A 255 18.78 -2.86 -29.32
CA VAL A 255 17.90 -3.31 -30.40
C VAL A 255 18.03 -2.39 -31.62
N THR A 256 17.72 -2.91 -32.81
CA THR A 256 17.53 -2.08 -34.00
C THR A 256 16.09 -1.56 -34.09
N ILE A 257 15.83 -0.61 -35.00
CA ILE A 257 14.45 -0.16 -35.29
C ILE A 257 13.61 -1.31 -35.84
N ASP A 258 14.19 -2.18 -36.68
CA ASP A 258 13.46 -3.34 -37.20
C ASP A 258 13.14 -4.34 -36.09
N ASP A 259 14.06 -4.60 -35.16
CA ASP A 259 13.82 -5.51 -34.02
C ASP A 259 12.74 -4.97 -33.07
N LEU A 260 12.75 -3.65 -32.81
CA LEU A 260 11.69 -2.98 -32.05
C LEU A 260 10.30 -3.27 -32.65
N ASN A 261 10.23 -3.42 -33.98
CA ASN A 261 8.98 -3.67 -34.69
C ASN A 261 8.49 -5.13 -34.63
N THR A 262 9.16 -6.03 -33.89
CA THR A 262 8.86 -7.47 -33.86
C THR A 262 8.12 -7.97 -32.61
N ASP A 263 7.71 -7.09 -31.69
CA ASP A 263 7.06 -7.40 -30.39
C ASP A 263 7.92 -8.21 -29.38
N ASN A 264 9.04 -8.79 -29.81
CA ASN A 264 9.94 -9.60 -28.98
C ASN A 264 10.57 -8.87 -27.76
N HIS A 265 10.52 -7.54 -27.79
CA HIS A 265 11.08 -6.68 -26.74
C HIS A 265 10.01 -5.92 -25.95
N GLU A 266 8.73 -6.12 -26.26
CA GLU A 266 7.64 -5.37 -25.63
C GLU A 266 7.70 -5.48 -24.10
N GLY A 267 7.58 -4.32 -23.44
CA GLY A 267 7.67 -4.17 -22.00
C GLY A 267 9.10 -4.13 -21.44
N LYS A 268 10.12 -4.52 -22.21
CA LYS A 268 11.53 -4.48 -21.78
C LYS A 268 12.13 -3.07 -21.94
N LEU A 269 13.11 -2.79 -21.10
CA LEU A 269 14.01 -1.65 -21.23
C LEU A 269 15.02 -1.92 -22.36
N VAL A 270 14.95 -1.11 -23.41
CA VAL A 270 15.80 -1.22 -24.61
C VAL A 270 16.61 0.06 -24.82
N GLN A 271 17.63 -0.03 -25.66
CA GLN A 271 18.37 1.12 -26.20
C GLN A 271 18.56 0.99 -27.71
N ILE A 272 18.38 2.10 -28.43
CA ILE A 272 18.60 2.19 -29.88
C ILE A 272 19.72 3.19 -30.12
N VAL A 273 20.85 2.70 -30.63
CA VAL A 273 22.11 3.46 -30.72
C VAL A 273 22.25 4.12 -32.09
N GLY A 274 22.60 5.40 -32.09
CA GLY A 274 22.98 6.15 -33.29
C GLY A 274 21.79 6.53 -34.17
N VAL A 275 20.65 6.83 -33.55
CA VAL A 275 19.45 7.32 -34.24
C VAL A 275 19.44 8.84 -34.24
N THR A 276 18.76 9.45 -35.22
CA THR A 276 18.56 10.90 -35.29
C THR A 276 17.08 11.23 -35.23
N PHE A 277 16.70 12.26 -34.48
CA PHE A 277 15.35 12.84 -34.60
C PHE A 277 15.21 13.51 -35.97
N THR A 278 14.12 13.21 -36.69
CA THR A 278 13.91 13.74 -38.06
C THR A 278 13.27 15.13 -38.07
N GLY A 279 12.67 15.54 -36.95
CA GLY A 279 12.03 16.83 -36.76
C GLY A 279 12.85 17.81 -35.91
N THR A 280 12.30 19.01 -35.74
CA THR A 280 12.76 20.02 -34.78
C THR A 280 11.65 20.31 -33.77
N GLY A 281 11.97 20.99 -32.67
CA GLY A 281 10.99 21.34 -31.63
C GLY A 281 11.31 20.66 -30.31
N LYS A 282 10.26 20.31 -29.56
CA LYS A 282 10.34 19.74 -28.21
C LYS A 282 9.77 18.33 -28.15
N PHE A 283 10.14 17.56 -27.13
CA PHE A 283 9.65 16.18 -26.95
C PHE A 283 8.12 16.07 -26.93
N LYS A 284 7.41 16.99 -26.27
CA LYS A 284 5.94 16.96 -26.18
C LYS A 284 5.21 17.52 -27.40
N ASP A 285 5.93 18.10 -28.37
CA ASP A 285 5.31 18.59 -29.61
C ASP A 285 4.71 17.41 -30.39
N ASN A 286 3.90 17.69 -31.42
CA ASN A 286 3.21 16.66 -32.20
C ASN A 286 2.43 15.64 -31.34
N LYS A 287 1.76 16.13 -30.28
CA LYS A 287 1.04 15.29 -29.30
C LYS A 287 1.94 14.25 -28.60
N GLY A 288 3.24 14.51 -28.53
CA GLY A 288 4.24 13.63 -27.94
C GLY A 288 4.95 12.69 -28.91
N ASN A 289 4.52 12.61 -30.17
CA ASN A 289 5.07 11.65 -31.14
C ASN A 289 6.25 12.26 -31.88
N GLN A 290 7.46 11.82 -31.56
CA GLN A 290 8.69 12.25 -32.22
C GLN A 290 9.31 11.11 -33.01
N THR A 291 9.63 11.33 -34.28
CA THR A 291 10.22 10.29 -35.13
C THR A 291 11.73 10.26 -34.99
N ILE A 292 12.27 9.08 -34.71
CA ILE A 292 13.69 8.77 -34.81
C ILE A 292 13.94 7.91 -36.04
N ALA A 293 15.07 8.11 -36.71
CA ALA A 293 15.44 7.37 -37.91
C ALA A 293 16.89 6.88 -37.87
N LYS A 294 17.11 5.73 -38.51
CA LYS A 294 18.42 5.15 -38.80
C LYS A 294 18.28 4.14 -39.94
N ASP A 295 19.22 4.13 -40.88
CA ASP A 295 19.27 3.16 -41.99
C ASP A 295 17.94 3.05 -42.78
N SER A 296 17.31 4.21 -43.06
CA SER A 296 16.00 4.32 -43.73
C SER A 296 14.81 3.68 -42.98
N LYS A 297 14.99 3.34 -41.71
CA LYS A 297 13.93 2.87 -40.81
C LYS A 297 13.55 3.96 -39.82
N GLU A 298 12.29 3.93 -39.38
CA GLU A 298 11.73 4.90 -38.45
C GLU A 298 11.06 4.22 -37.26
N ALA A 299 11.13 4.85 -36.10
CA ALA A 299 10.39 4.49 -34.90
C ALA A 299 9.89 5.77 -34.20
N ILE A 300 8.91 5.61 -33.31
CA ILE A 300 8.38 6.72 -32.51
C ILE A 300 9.02 6.72 -31.13
N VAL A 301 9.44 7.90 -30.66
CA VAL A 301 9.66 8.19 -29.25
C VAL A 301 8.45 8.94 -28.74
N TYR A 302 7.69 8.34 -27.83
CA TYR A 302 6.49 8.97 -27.29
C TYR A 302 6.76 9.67 -25.95
N THR A 303 6.29 10.91 -25.85
CA THR A 303 6.38 11.73 -24.63
C THR A 303 5.01 12.29 -24.25
N ARG A 304 4.49 11.87 -23.09
CA ARG A 304 3.26 12.40 -22.51
C ARG A 304 3.40 13.90 -22.23
N SER A 305 2.28 14.61 -22.30
CA SER A 305 2.23 16.04 -21.93
C SER A 305 2.61 16.33 -20.46
N ALA A 306 2.51 15.33 -19.58
CA ALA A 306 2.88 15.41 -18.18
C ALA A 306 4.36 15.10 -17.90
N ALA A 307 5.14 14.69 -18.91
CA ALA A 307 6.55 14.37 -18.74
C ALA A 307 7.34 15.62 -18.36
N THR A 308 8.21 15.50 -17.36
CA THR A 308 9.00 16.63 -16.81
C THR A 308 10.02 17.18 -17.81
N PHE A 309 10.40 16.36 -18.79
CA PHE A 309 11.31 16.70 -19.89
C PHE A 309 10.57 17.06 -21.19
N GLY A 310 9.23 17.11 -21.18
CA GLY A 310 8.44 17.33 -22.38
C GLY A 310 8.72 18.67 -23.07
N ASP A 311 9.15 19.69 -22.32
CA ASP A 311 9.51 21.01 -22.85
C ASP A 311 10.95 21.13 -23.36
N ASP A 312 11.77 20.10 -23.17
CA ASP A 312 13.14 20.09 -23.67
C ASP A 312 13.18 19.99 -25.19
N ALA A 313 14.13 20.69 -25.80
CA ALA A 313 14.37 20.61 -27.24
C ALA A 313 14.88 19.23 -27.64
N LEU A 314 14.47 18.77 -28.83
CA LEU A 314 15.02 17.56 -29.43
C LEU A 314 16.53 17.71 -29.66
N PRO A 315 17.33 16.68 -29.37
CA PRO A 315 18.77 16.75 -29.62
C PRO A 315 19.04 16.80 -31.13
N THR A 316 20.15 17.46 -31.49
CA THR A 316 20.66 17.45 -32.86
C THR A 316 21.75 16.38 -33.01
N GLY A 317 21.85 15.78 -34.19
CA GLY A 317 22.81 14.71 -34.45
C GLY A 317 22.37 13.34 -33.94
N ALA A 318 23.28 12.39 -34.02
CA ALA A 318 23.02 11.00 -33.63
C ALA A 318 23.11 10.84 -32.11
N VAL A 319 22.12 10.16 -31.54
CA VAL A 319 22.01 9.88 -30.10
C VAL A 319 21.69 8.41 -29.85
N THR A 320 21.84 7.98 -28.60
CA THR A 320 21.25 6.75 -28.09
C THR A 320 19.96 7.08 -27.34
N VAL A 321 18.86 6.44 -27.74
CA VAL A 321 17.57 6.54 -27.05
C VAL A 321 17.38 5.29 -26.20
N VAL A 322 17.09 5.46 -24.91
CA VAL A 322 16.75 4.41 -23.96
C VAL A 322 15.27 4.52 -23.60
N GLY A 323 14.59 3.41 -23.36
CA GLY A 323 13.21 3.44 -22.88
C GLY A 323 12.54 2.08 -22.97
N HIS A 324 11.25 2.03 -22.65
CA HIS A 324 10.47 0.81 -22.79
C HIS A 324 10.02 0.64 -24.23
N ALA A 325 10.27 -0.52 -24.82
CA ALA A 325 9.62 -0.91 -26.07
C ALA A 325 8.14 -1.16 -25.79
N ALA A 326 7.27 -0.49 -26.54
CA ALA A 326 5.83 -0.57 -26.36
C ALA A 326 5.09 -0.38 -27.68
N GLU A 327 3.84 -0.82 -27.74
CA GLU A 327 2.94 -0.58 -28.86
C GLU A 327 1.84 0.44 -28.48
N PHE A 328 1.40 1.23 -29.46
CA PHE A 328 0.17 2.00 -29.38
C PHE A 328 -0.59 1.98 -30.71
N ASN A 329 -1.74 1.31 -30.74
CA ASN A 329 -2.62 1.16 -31.90
C ASN A 329 -1.86 0.65 -33.14
N GLY A 330 -1.06 -0.41 -33.00
CA GLY A 330 -0.27 -0.97 -34.10
C GLY A 330 1.00 -0.20 -34.44
N THR A 331 1.32 0.88 -33.71
CA THR A 331 2.56 1.64 -33.89
C THR A 331 3.52 1.33 -32.76
N GLN A 332 4.68 0.79 -33.12
CA GLN A 332 5.75 0.51 -32.16
C GLN A 332 6.51 1.79 -31.80
N GLN A 333 6.82 1.90 -30.52
CA GLN A 333 7.35 3.13 -29.93
C GLN A 333 8.27 2.82 -28.75
N VAL A 334 9.10 3.82 -28.42
CA VAL A 334 9.94 3.84 -27.23
C VAL A 334 9.38 4.87 -26.24
N LEU A 335 9.16 4.43 -25.01
CA LEU A 335 8.76 5.28 -23.89
C LEU A 335 9.97 5.59 -23.03
N MET A 336 10.53 6.79 -23.19
CA MET A 336 11.63 7.24 -22.31
C MET A 336 11.13 7.42 -20.89
N ARG A 337 11.97 7.15 -19.90
CA ARG A 337 11.61 7.28 -18.48
C ARG A 337 11.76 8.72 -18.02
N ASN A 338 12.89 9.32 -18.38
CA ASN A 338 13.26 10.70 -18.07
C ASN A 338 14.33 11.20 -19.06
N LYS A 339 14.78 12.45 -18.91
CA LYS A 339 15.76 13.09 -19.81
C LYS A 339 17.09 12.33 -19.95
N ASN A 340 17.51 11.59 -18.92
CA ASN A 340 18.79 10.86 -18.92
C ASN A 340 18.79 9.65 -19.86
N ASP A 341 17.65 9.32 -20.45
CA ASP A 341 17.50 8.28 -21.45
C ASP A 341 17.90 8.72 -22.87
N ILE A 342 18.34 9.97 -23.05
CA ILE A 342 19.03 10.43 -24.24
C ILE A 342 20.52 10.58 -23.94
N LYS A 343 21.38 9.89 -24.71
CA LYS A 343 22.84 9.91 -24.57
C LYS A 343 23.54 10.22 -25.87
#